data_AF-A0AB39T304-F1
#
_entry.id   AF-A0AB39T304-F1
#
_cell.length_a   1.000
_cell.length_b   1.000
_cell.length_c   1.000
_cell.angle_alpha   90.00
_cell.angle_beta   90.00
_cell.angle_gamma   90.00
#
_symmetry.space_group_name_H-M   'P 1'
#
loop_
_entity.id
_entity.type
_entity.pdbx_description
1 polymer ?
#
loop_
_entity_poly.entity_id
_entity_poly.type
_entity_poly.pdbx_seq_one_letter_code
_entity_poly.pdbx_strand_id
1 'polypeptide(L)' 'MSVQDDLAAVKRRLQDLEHTVDELERRVGAEQGAPPPPPPGRADSMVTIPDAPYDAGKWTDVDDEGLGARDRHAP' A
#
# COMPACT_ATOMS: atom_id res chain seq x y z
N MET A 1 -40.44 -14.11 -13.08
CA MET A 1 -39.75 -12.92 -12.52
C MET A 1 -39.65 -11.93 -13.67
N SER A 2 -40.10 -10.68 -13.48
CA SER A 2 -40.20 -9.70 -14.55
C SER A 2 -38.88 -8.95 -14.73
N VAL A 3 -38.45 -8.73 -15.97
CA VAL A 3 -37.27 -7.91 -16.30
C VAL A 3 -37.36 -6.51 -15.67
N GLN A 4 -38.58 -6.00 -15.46
CA GLN A 4 -38.82 -4.73 -14.78
C GLN A 4 -38.46 -4.79 -13.28
N ASP A 5 -38.76 -5.90 -12.61
CA ASP A 5 -38.40 -6.11 -11.20
C ASP A 5 -36.89 -6.23 -11.04
N ASP A 6 -36.25 -6.95 -11.95
CA ASP A 6 -34.79 -7.12 -11.97
C ASP A 6 -34.08 -5.77 -12.19
N LEU A 7 -34.59 -4.94 -13.11
CA LEU A 7 -34.07 -3.60 -13.33
C LEU A 7 -34.24 -2.70 -12.10
N ALA A 8 -35.39 -2.78 -11.42
CA ALA A 8 -35.61 -2.03 -10.19
C ALA A 8 -34.65 -2.49 -9.07
N ALA A 9 -34.41 -3.80 -8.96
CA ALA A 9 -33.46 -4.36 -8.01
C ALA A 9 -32.01 -3.91 -8.30
N VAL A 10 -31.59 -3.91 -9.58
CA VAL A 10 -30.25 -3.42 -9.98
C VAL A 10 -30.09 -1.93 -9.67
N LYS A 11 -31.09 -1.10 -9.99
CA LYS A 11 -31.04 0.34 -9.67
C LYS A 11 -30.86 0.59 -8.19
N ARG A 12 -31.61 -0.13 -7.35
CA ARG A 12 -31.49 -0.01 -5.89
C ARG A 12 -30.10 -0.44 -5.40
N ARG A 13 -29.57 -1.55 -5.91
CA ARG A 13 -28.21 -2.00 -5.57
C ARG A 13 -27.13 -1.00 -5.96
N LEU A 14 -27.29 -0.32 -7.10
CA LEU A 14 -26.36 0.73 -7.52
C LEU A 14 -26.44 1.95 -6.60
N GLN A 15 -27.65 2.38 -6.21
CA GLN A 15 -27.84 3.46 -5.25
C GLN A 15 -27.24 3.13 -3.87
N ASP A 16 -27.43 1.90 -3.41
CA ASP A 16 -26.83 1.42 -2.16
C ASP A 16 -25.29 1.43 -2.25
N LEU A 17 -24.72 1.02 -3.39
CA LEU A 17 -23.28 1.05 -3.64
C LEU A 17 -22.70 2.47 -3.71
N GLU A 18 -23.39 3.39 -4.39
CA GLU A 18 -23.01 4.81 -4.41
C GLU A 18 -22.95 5.37 -2.99
N HIS A 19 -23.96 5.07 -2.17
CA HIS A 19 -24.01 5.53 -0.79
C HIS A 19 -22.87 4.97 0.09
N THR A 20 -22.55 3.68 -0.06
CA THR A 20 -21.44 3.07 0.71
C THR A 20 -20.08 3.59 0.29
N VAL A 21 -19.88 3.90 -1.00
CA VAL A 21 -18.65 4.53 -1.49
C VAL A 21 -18.50 5.94 -0.92
N ASP A 22 -19.54 6.76 -0.94
CA ASP A 22 -19.52 8.11 -0.35
C ASP A 22 -19.16 8.08 1.14
N GLU A 23 -19.71 7.13 1.90
CA GLU A 23 -19.38 6.96 3.32
C GLU A 23 -17.91 6.57 3.51
N LEU A 24 -17.42 5.64 2.69
CA LEU A 24 -16.03 5.18 2.75
C LEU A 24 -15.05 6.30 2.40
N GLU A 25 -15.33 7.09 1.36
CA GLU A 25 -14.49 8.23 0.98
C GLU A 25 -14.42 9.27 2.10
N ARG A 26 -15.53 9.56 2.77
CA ARG A 26 -15.55 10.47 3.93
C ARG A 26 -14.72 9.93 5.09
N ARG A 27 -14.83 8.63 5.38
CA ARG A 27 -14.06 7.98 6.46
C ARG A 27 -12.57 7.97 6.15
N VAL A 28 -12.19 7.60 4.93
CA VAL A 28 -10.79 7.64 4.47
C VAL A 28 -10.26 9.07 4.50
N GLY A 29 -11.04 10.05 4.05
CA GLY A 29 -10.66 11.46 4.15
C GLY A 29 -10.49 11.95 5.59
N ALA A 30 -11.29 11.45 6.53
CA ALA A 30 -11.14 11.75 7.95
C ALA A 30 -9.89 11.08 8.57
N GLU A 31 -9.56 9.85 8.17
CA GLU A 31 -8.35 9.14 8.60
C GLU A 31 -7.07 9.71 7.98
N GLN A 32 -7.14 10.25 6.76
CA GLN A 32 -6.06 11.00 6.11
C GLN A 32 -5.96 12.45 6.62
N GLY A 33 -6.93 12.91 7.41
CA GLY A 33 -6.86 14.17 8.13
C GLY A 33 -5.61 14.23 9.00
N ALA A 34 -4.99 15.42 9.07
CA ALA A 34 -3.65 15.69 9.59
C ALA A 34 -3.19 14.72 10.70
N PRO A 35 -1.96 14.17 10.59
CA PRO A 35 -1.46 13.21 11.56
C PRO A 35 -1.56 13.79 12.97
N PRO A 36 -2.01 12.99 13.97
CA PRO A 36 -2.10 13.46 15.34
C PRO A 36 -0.73 14.00 15.78
N PRO A 37 -0.69 15.09 16.56
CA PRO A 37 0.58 15.64 17.03
C PRO A 37 1.37 14.52 17.73
N PRO A 38 2.66 14.35 17.39
CA PRO A 38 3.46 13.29 17.98
C PRO A 38 3.48 13.45 19.50
N PRO A 39 3.37 12.35 20.27
CA PRO A 39 3.53 12.42 21.71
C PRO A 39 4.92 12.98 22.05
N PRO A 40 5.06 13.77 23.13
CA PRO A 40 6.35 14.30 23.55
C PRO A 40 7.34 13.13 23.76
N GLY A 41 8.52 13.22 23.14
CA GLY A 41 9.59 12.21 23.22
C GLY A 41 9.67 11.21 22.05
N ARG A 42 8.71 11.19 21.10
CA ARG A 42 8.79 10.29 19.93
C ARG A 42 9.84 10.72 18.91
N ALA A 43 10.05 12.03 18.75
CA ALA A 43 11.07 12.57 17.85
C ALA A 43 12.49 12.15 18.27
N ASP A 44 12.73 11.98 19.58
CA ASP A 44 14.03 11.56 20.13
C ASP A 44 14.34 10.08 19.83
N SER A 45 13.33 9.29 19.45
CA SER A 45 13.47 7.89 19.04
C SER A 45 13.45 7.69 17.52
N MET A 46 13.34 8.77 16.74
CA MET A 46 13.37 8.71 15.28
C MET A 46 14.81 8.87 14.79
N VAL A 47 15.31 7.84 14.11
CA VAL A 47 16.61 7.91 13.43
C VAL A 47 16.40 8.57 12.08
N THR A 48 17.04 9.71 11.86
CA THR A 48 17.03 10.39 10.55
C THR A 48 17.82 9.56 9.54
N ILE A 49 17.12 8.98 8.57
CA ILE A 49 17.75 8.32 7.43
C ILE A 49 18.21 9.43 6.47
N PRO A 50 19.51 9.54 6.16
CA PRO A 50 19.99 10.53 5.21
C PRO A 50 19.53 10.18 3.78
N ASP A 51 19.09 11.17 3.02
CA ASP A 51 18.76 11.04 1.57
C ASP A 51 20.01 10.89 0.67
N ALA A 52 21.17 10.61 1.27
CA ALA A 52 22.39 10.39 0.52
C ALA A 52 22.30 9.05 -0.23
N PRO A 53 22.75 8.99 -1.49
CA PRO A 53 22.77 7.73 -2.23
C PRO A 53 23.60 6.69 -1.48
N TYR A 54 23.12 5.45 -1.47
CA TYR A 54 23.85 4.33 -0.89
C TYR A 54 25.20 4.14 -1.58
N ASP A 55 26.23 3.84 -0.79
CA ASP A 55 27.54 3.49 -1.31
C ASP A 55 27.51 2.11 -1.98
N ALA A 56 27.52 2.10 -3.31
CA ALA A 56 27.49 0.88 -4.12
C ALA A 56 28.73 -0.01 -3.93
N GLY A 57 29.85 0.55 -3.46
CA GLY A 57 31.06 -0.21 -3.13
C GLY A 57 30.89 -1.17 -1.95
N LYS A 58 29.85 -0.95 -1.11
CA LYS A 58 29.49 -1.85 0.00
C LYS A 58 28.69 -3.08 -0.42
N TRP A 59 28.37 -3.19 -1.70
CA TRP A 59 27.51 -4.26 -2.26
C TRP A 59 28.21 -5.02 -3.41
N THR A 60 29.54 -4.88 -3.53
CA THR A 60 30.30 -5.40 -4.68
C THR A 60 30.58 -6.91 -4.60
N ASP A 61 30.53 -7.50 -3.41
CA ASP A 61 30.71 -8.93 -3.14
C ASP A 61 29.39 -9.69 -2.97
N VAL A 62 28.25 -8.99 -2.99
CA VAL A 62 26.92 -9.57 -2.75
C VAL A 62 26.46 -10.49 -3.89
N ASP A 63 26.97 -10.28 -5.12
CA ASP A 63 26.69 -11.18 -6.26
C ASP A 63 27.47 -12.52 -6.18
N ASP A 64 28.47 -12.64 -5.30
CA ASP A 64 29.27 -13.87 -5.11
C ASP A 64 28.63 -14.83 -4.09
N GLU A 65 27.49 -14.47 -3.49
CA GLU A 65 26.59 -15.40 -2.81
C GLU A 65 25.72 -16.17 -3.82
N GLY A 66 26.37 -16.83 -4.77
CA GLY A 66 26.00 -18.17 -5.23
C GLY A 66 24.55 -18.42 -5.66
N LEU A 67 23.87 -17.50 -6.36
CA LEU A 67 22.73 -17.86 -7.21
C LEU A 67 23.23 -18.54 -8.48
N GLY A 68 23.62 -19.81 -8.31
CA GLY A 68 24.00 -20.71 -9.40
C GLY A 68 25.41 -20.47 -9.89
N ALA A 69 26.32 -21.38 -9.52
CA ALA A 69 27.57 -21.56 -10.27
C ALA A 69 27.24 -21.55 -11.77
N ARG A 70 27.92 -20.67 -12.54
CA ARG A 70 27.70 -20.45 -13.98
C ARG A 70 27.79 -21.72 -14.83
N ASP A 71 28.27 -22.82 -14.24
CA ASP A 71 28.50 -24.12 -14.91
C ASP A 71 27.67 -25.29 -14.35
N ARG A 72 26.66 -25.06 -13.50
CA ARG A 72 25.71 -26.14 -13.14
C ARG A 72 24.59 -26.21 -14.17
N HIS A 73 24.86 -26.84 -15.32
CA HIS A 73 23.80 -27.38 -16.16
C HIS A 73 23.06 -28.45 -15.35
N ALA A 74 21.76 -28.27 -15.12
CA ALA A 74 20.93 -29.29 -14.49
C ALA A 74 20.99 -30.58 -15.33
N PRO A 75 21.12 -31.77 -14.70
CA PRO A 75 20.99 -33.05 -15.39
C PRO A 75 19.55 -33.30 -15.85
#